data_AF-U6D4Q4-F1
#
_entry.id   AF-U6D4Q4-F1
#
_cell.length_a   1.000
_cell.length_b   1.000
_cell.length_c   1.000
_cell.angle_alpha   90.00
_cell.angle_beta   90.00
_cell.angle_gamma   90.00
#
_symmetry.space_group_name_H-M   'P 1'
#
loop_
_entity.id
_entity.type
_entity.pdbx_description
1 polymer ?
#
loop_
_entity_poly.entity_id
_entity_poly.type
_entity_poly.pdbx_seq_one_letter_code
_entity_poly.pdbx_strand_id
1 'polypeptide(L)'
;MAENGDGLGTVPEHERILQEIESTDTACVGPTLRSVYDDQPNAHKKFMEKLDACIRNHDKEIEKMCNFHHQGFVDAITELLKVRTDAEKLKVQVTDTNRRFQDAGKEVIVQTEDIIRCRIQQRNITTVVEKLQLCLPVLEMYSKLKEQMSAKRYYSALKTMEQLENVFFPRVSQYRFCQLMIENLPKLREDIKEISMSDLKDFLESIRKHSDKIGETAMKQ
;
A
#
# COMPACT_ATOMS: atom_id res chain seq x y z
N MET A 1 -1.08 42.72 101.56
CA MET A 1 -2.55 42.68 101.41
C MET A 1 -2.87 43.41 100.12
N ALA A 2 -3.48 42.86 99.09
CA ALA A 2 -3.88 41.50 98.76
C ALA A 2 -3.97 41.46 97.22
N GLU A 3 -3.63 40.32 96.64
CA GLU A 3 -3.84 39.99 95.24
C GLU A 3 -5.32 40.07 94.86
N ASN A 4 -5.59 40.45 93.62
CA ASN A 4 -6.78 40.10 92.83
C ASN A 4 -6.38 40.42 91.38
N GLY A 5 -6.26 39.49 90.44
CA GLY A 5 -7.00 38.25 90.31
C GLY A 5 -7.58 38.26 88.89
N ASP A 6 -6.83 37.64 87.99
CA ASP A 6 -7.25 36.98 86.74
C ASP A 6 -8.50 37.54 86.02
N GLY A 7 -8.26 38.29 84.95
CA GLY A 7 -9.26 38.62 83.93
C GLY A 7 -8.91 37.91 82.63
N LEU A 8 -9.18 36.61 82.56
CA LEU A 8 -9.25 35.85 81.31
C LEU A 8 -9.92 36.71 80.23
N GLY A 9 -9.21 36.96 79.12
CA GLY A 9 -9.73 37.71 77.99
C GLY A 9 -10.93 37.03 77.37
N THR A 10 -12.12 37.28 77.93
CA THR A 10 -13.41 36.90 77.37
C THR A 10 -13.57 37.64 76.05
N VAL A 11 -13.68 36.88 74.95
CA VAL A 11 -14.07 37.41 73.63
C VAL A 11 -15.30 38.31 73.84
N PRO A 12 -15.26 39.59 73.43
CA PRO A 12 -16.38 40.50 73.65
C PRO A 12 -17.65 39.86 73.11
N GLU A 13 -18.74 39.83 73.88
CA GLU A 13 -20.00 39.15 73.57
C GLU A 13 -20.48 39.31 72.11
N HIS A 14 -20.35 40.51 71.55
CA HIS A 14 -20.67 40.79 70.13
C HIS A 14 -19.88 39.95 69.11
N GLU A 15 -18.64 39.56 69.40
CA GLU A 15 -17.80 38.74 68.54
C GLU A 15 -18.16 37.25 68.64
N ARG A 16 -18.63 36.81 69.82
CA ARG A 16 -19.26 35.50 69.98
C ARG A 16 -20.57 35.41 69.20
N ILE A 17 -21.41 36.45 69.27
CA ILE A 17 -22.67 36.55 68.50
C ILE A 17 -22.37 36.54 66.99
N LEU A 18 -21.34 37.24 66.53
CA LEU A 18 -20.93 37.21 65.11
C LEU A 18 -20.47 35.82 64.66
N GLN A 19 -19.64 35.13 65.45
CA GLN A 19 -19.23 33.74 65.14
C GLN A 19 -20.40 32.77 65.13
N GLU A 20 -21.38 32.96 66.02
CA GLU A 20 -22.61 32.18 66.05
C GLU A 20 -23.43 32.44 64.78
N ILE A 21 -23.55 33.69 64.33
CA ILE A 21 -24.22 34.03 63.06
C ILE A 21 -23.48 33.46 61.85
N GLU A 22 -22.15 33.44 61.85
CA GLU A 22 -21.34 32.88 60.75
C GLU A 22 -21.43 31.35 60.65
N SER A 23 -21.73 30.66 61.76
CA SER A 23 -21.74 29.20 61.86
C SER A 23 -23.13 28.57 61.93
N THR A 24 -24.18 29.36 62.18
CA THR A 24 -25.55 28.89 62.39
C THR A 24 -26.39 29.00 61.12
N ASP A 25 -27.27 28.02 60.88
CA ASP A 25 -28.25 28.06 59.80
C ASP A 25 -29.18 29.28 59.94
N THR A 26 -29.46 29.96 58.83
CA THR A 26 -30.22 31.23 58.76
C THR A 26 -31.55 31.16 59.51
N ALA A 27 -32.16 29.97 59.60
CA ALA A 27 -33.40 29.70 60.32
C ALA A 27 -33.33 29.90 61.85
N CYS A 28 -32.13 29.91 62.45
CA CYS A 28 -31.93 29.95 63.90
C CYS A 28 -31.26 31.23 64.40
N VAL A 29 -31.12 32.26 63.56
CA VAL A 29 -30.46 33.53 63.89
C VAL A 29 -31.32 34.42 64.82
N GLY A 30 -32.64 34.19 64.88
CA GLY A 30 -33.58 35.01 65.64
C GLY A 30 -33.32 35.10 67.16
N PRO A 31 -33.13 33.98 67.88
CA PRO A 31 -32.74 34.00 69.29
C PRO A 31 -31.38 34.66 69.54
N THR A 32 -30.39 34.40 68.68
CA THR A 32 -29.04 34.98 68.76
C THR A 32 -29.07 36.50 68.60
N LEU A 33 -29.90 37.04 67.69
CA LEU A 33 -30.11 38.48 67.54
C LEU A 33 -30.86 39.14 68.70
N ARG A 34 -31.72 38.40 69.42
CA ARG A 34 -32.44 38.96 70.57
C ARG A 34 -31.47 39.37 71.70
N SER A 35 -30.42 38.58 71.91
CA SER A 35 -29.36 38.88 72.90
C SER A 35 -28.66 40.22 72.66
N VAL A 36 -28.57 40.68 71.41
CA VAL A 36 -27.97 41.98 71.04
C VAL A 36 -28.73 43.18 71.64
N TYR A 37 -30.03 43.01 71.90
CA TYR A 37 -30.91 44.07 72.40
C TYR A 37 -31.19 43.99 73.91
N ASP A 38 -30.93 42.84 74.54
CA ASP A 38 -31.35 42.57 75.93
C ASP A 38 -30.35 43.10 76.98
N ASP A 39 -29.07 43.25 76.65
CA ASP A 39 -28.04 43.40 77.69
C ASP A 39 -27.71 44.85 78.12
N GLN A 40 -27.74 45.88 77.26
CA GLN A 40 -27.49 47.30 77.64
C GLN A 40 -28.07 48.36 76.67
N PRO A 41 -28.38 49.60 77.14
CA PRO A 41 -28.69 50.72 76.26
C PRO A 41 -27.49 51.01 75.34
N ASN A 42 -27.72 50.98 74.02
CA ASN A 42 -26.74 51.12 72.91
C ASN A 42 -25.92 49.86 72.54
N ALA A 43 -26.17 48.68 73.12
CA ALA A 43 -25.48 47.43 72.75
C ALA A 43 -25.66 47.06 71.27
N HIS A 44 -26.88 47.23 70.73
CA HIS A 44 -27.18 47.04 69.31
C HIS A 44 -26.35 47.92 68.38
N LYS A 45 -26.09 49.18 68.77
CA LYS A 45 -25.30 50.10 67.95
C LYS A 45 -23.85 49.63 67.84
N LYS A 46 -23.27 49.19 68.95
CA LYS A 46 -21.91 48.62 69.00
C LYS A 46 -21.80 47.29 68.25
N PHE A 47 -22.85 46.47 68.29
CA PHE A 47 -22.95 45.24 67.48
C PHE A 47 -23.00 45.56 65.98
N MET A 48 -23.85 46.49 65.55
CA MET A 48 -23.92 46.93 64.15
C MET A 48 -22.58 47.46 63.65
N GLU A 49 -21.87 48.26 64.45
CA GLU A 49 -20.53 48.76 64.11
C GLU A 49 -19.52 47.62 63.90
N LYS A 50 -19.58 46.55 64.73
CA LYS A 50 -18.75 45.35 64.58
C LYS A 50 -19.18 44.49 63.39
N LEU A 51 -20.48 44.34 63.13
CA LEU A 51 -21.01 43.62 61.97
C LEU A 51 -20.56 44.30 60.67
N ASP A 52 -20.69 45.63 60.59
CA ASP A 52 -20.20 46.41 59.46
C ASP A 52 -18.68 46.26 59.28
N ALA A 53 -17.92 46.17 60.37
CA ALA A 53 -16.48 45.91 60.30
C ALA A 53 -16.17 44.49 59.78
N CYS A 54 -16.96 43.49 60.18
CA CYS A 54 -16.84 42.11 59.71
C CYS A 54 -17.15 42.00 58.21
N ILE A 55 -18.26 42.61 57.76
CA ILE A 55 -18.65 42.67 56.33
C ILE A 55 -17.52 43.30 55.52
N ARG A 56 -17.01 44.46 55.94
CA ARG A 56 -15.88 45.12 55.26
C ARG A 56 -14.61 44.26 55.25
N ASN A 57 -14.40 43.43 56.27
CA ASN A 57 -13.25 42.53 56.32
C ASN A 57 -13.41 41.36 55.34
N HIS A 58 -14.59 40.75 55.28
CA HIS A 58 -14.90 39.69 54.31
C HIS A 58 -14.85 40.21 52.87
N ASP A 59 -15.38 41.41 52.59
CA ASP A 59 -15.28 42.04 51.27
C ASP A 59 -13.82 42.21 50.83
N LYS A 60 -12.94 42.63 51.75
CA LYS A 60 -11.50 42.76 51.49
C LYS A 60 -10.82 41.41 51.23
N GLU A 61 -11.18 40.37 51.98
CA GLU A 61 -10.63 39.03 51.75
C GLU A 61 -11.12 38.44 50.42
N ILE A 62 -12.40 38.64 50.05
CA ILE A 62 -12.94 38.28 48.74
C ILE A 62 -12.17 39.01 47.63
N GLU A 63 -12.00 40.34 47.75
CA GLU A 63 -11.27 41.14 46.77
C GLU A 63 -9.81 40.66 46.61
N LYS A 64 -9.13 40.39 47.73
CA LYS A 64 -7.76 39.86 47.75
C LYS A 64 -7.66 38.49 47.08
N MET A 65 -8.59 37.58 47.36
CA MET A 65 -8.63 36.26 46.72
C MET A 65 -8.91 36.35 45.22
N CYS A 66 -9.85 37.21 44.82
CA CYS A 66 -10.14 37.48 43.41
C CYS A 66 -8.92 38.05 42.70
N ASN A 67 -8.27 39.07 43.27
CA ASN A 67 -7.08 39.68 42.70
C ASN A 67 -5.90 38.71 42.61
N PHE A 68 -5.73 37.84 43.61
CA PHE A 68 -4.68 36.83 43.62
C PHE A 68 -4.84 35.80 42.47
N HIS A 69 -6.07 35.40 42.14
CA HIS A 69 -6.32 34.39 41.10
C HIS A 69 -6.67 34.96 39.72
N HIS A 70 -7.00 36.25 39.61
CA HIS A 70 -7.47 36.85 38.36
C HIS A 70 -6.50 36.63 37.19
N GLN A 71 -5.20 36.87 37.42
CA GLN A 71 -4.21 36.71 36.36
C GLN A 71 -4.10 35.24 35.92
N GLY A 72 -4.09 34.29 36.86
CA GLY A 72 -4.04 32.86 36.53
C GLY A 72 -5.26 32.39 35.72
N PHE A 73 -6.43 32.95 35.99
CA PHE A 73 -7.63 32.68 35.20
C PHE A 73 -7.52 33.24 33.77
N VAL A 74 -7.04 34.49 33.63
CA VAL A 74 -6.80 35.12 32.32
C VAL A 74 -5.78 34.34 31.50
N ASP A 75 -4.69 33.90 32.14
CA ASP A 75 -3.64 33.10 31.49
C ASP A 75 -4.20 31.75 31.03
N ALA A 76 -4.97 31.06 31.87
CA ALA A 76 -5.60 29.79 31.52
C ALA A 76 -6.57 29.91 30.33
N ILE A 77 -7.39 30.97 30.28
CA ILE A 77 -8.25 31.24 29.12
C ILE A 77 -7.41 31.50 27.87
N THR A 78 -6.35 32.29 28.00
CA THR A 78 -5.48 32.63 26.87
C THR A 78 -4.82 31.38 26.30
N GLU A 79 -4.31 30.49 27.15
CA GLU A 79 -3.74 29.21 26.72
C GLU A 79 -4.78 28.29 26.08
N LEU A 80 -6.01 28.22 26.62
CA LEU A 80 -7.10 27.45 25.98
C LEU A 80 -7.43 27.98 24.57
N LEU A 81 -7.42 29.30 24.37
CA LEU A 81 -7.65 29.91 23.06
C LEU A 81 -6.52 29.60 22.07
N LYS A 82 -5.26 29.55 22.53
CA LYS A 82 -4.12 29.11 21.72
C LYS A 82 -4.26 27.66 21.32
N VAL A 83 -4.51 26.76 22.28
CA VAL A 83 -4.71 25.32 22.03
C VAL A 83 -5.83 25.09 21.02
N ARG A 84 -6.95 25.83 21.12
CA ARG A 84 -8.05 25.75 20.14
C ARG A 84 -7.59 26.13 18.74
N THR A 85 -6.80 27.19 18.61
CA THR A 85 -6.27 27.66 17.33
C THR A 85 -5.32 26.63 16.72
N ASP A 86 -4.42 26.07 17.53
CA ASP A 86 -3.47 25.05 17.10
C ASP A 86 -4.17 23.75 16.69
N ALA A 87 -5.21 23.35 17.42
CA ALA A 87 -6.02 22.18 17.08
C ALA A 87 -6.73 22.33 15.72
N GLU A 88 -7.29 23.51 15.43
CA GLU A 88 -7.92 23.76 14.14
C GLU A 88 -6.89 23.76 13.00
N LYS A 89 -5.71 24.36 13.22
CA LYS A 89 -4.61 24.33 12.25
C LYS A 89 -4.15 22.88 11.97
N LEU A 90 -3.98 22.09 13.02
CA LEU A 90 -3.60 20.68 12.90
C LEU A 90 -4.65 19.89 12.11
N LYS A 91 -5.93 20.08 12.41
CA LYS A 91 -7.03 19.44 11.69
C LYS A 91 -7.01 19.76 10.19
N VAL A 92 -6.78 21.02 9.82
CA VAL A 92 -6.63 21.43 8.41
C VAL A 92 -5.44 20.73 7.77
N GLN A 93 -4.27 20.73 8.42
CA GLN A 93 -3.06 20.09 7.90
C GLN A 93 -3.22 18.57 7.73
N VAL A 94 -3.83 17.88 8.70
CA VAL A 94 -4.11 16.45 8.62
C VAL A 94 -5.06 16.15 7.46
N THR A 95 -6.11 16.94 7.30
CA THR A 95 -7.09 16.75 6.22
C THR A 95 -6.48 16.97 4.84
N ASP A 96 -5.69 18.04 4.68
CA ASP A 96 -4.97 18.34 3.43
C ASP A 96 -3.91 17.28 3.11
N THR A 97 -3.15 16.84 4.11
CA THR A 97 -2.16 15.75 3.94
C THR A 97 -2.84 14.45 3.53
N ASN A 98 -3.94 14.07 4.19
CA ASN A 98 -4.70 12.88 3.83
C ASN A 98 -5.23 12.96 2.40
N ARG A 99 -5.74 14.13 1.97
CA ARG A 99 -6.21 14.33 0.59
C ARG A 99 -5.08 14.14 -0.42
N ARG A 100 -3.94 14.81 -0.21
CA ARG A 100 -2.78 14.70 -1.09
C ARG A 100 -2.25 13.26 -1.16
N PHE A 101 -2.22 12.57 -0.03
CA PHE A 101 -1.80 11.17 0.04
C PHE A 101 -2.74 10.26 -0.76
N GLN A 102 -4.07 10.44 -0.63
CA GLN A 102 -5.03 9.67 -1.41
C GLN A 102 -4.92 9.95 -2.91
N ASP A 103 -4.72 11.20 -3.30
CA ASP A 103 -4.59 11.57 -4.71
C ASP A 103 -3.30 11.01 -5.33
N ALA A 104 -2.16 11.08 -4.62
CA ALA A 104 -0.93 10.41 -5.02
C ALA A 104 -1.11 8.87 -5.08
N GLY A 105 -1.84 8.30 -4.12
CA GLY A 105 -2.16 6.87 -4.09
C GLY A 105 -2.93 6.40 -5.33
N LYS A 106 -3.88 7.20 -5.84
CA LYS A 106 -4.61 6.89 -7.08
C LYS A 106 -3.68 6.83 -8.29
N GLU A 107 -2.74 7.75 -8.40
CA GLU A 107 -1.76 7.76 -9.50
C GLU A 107 -0.89 6.50 -9.46
N VAL A 108 -0.41 6.11 -8.27
CA VAL A 108 0.38 4.89 -8.09
C VAL A 108 -0.41 3.63 -8.46
N ILE A 109 -1.70 3.58 -8.13
CA ILE A 109 -2.58 2.46 -8.52
C ILE A 109 -2.64 2.35 -10.04
N VAL A 110 -2.91 3.45 -10.75
CA VAL A 110 -2.99 3.47 -12.23
C VAL A 110 -1.67 3.00 -12.85
N GLN A 111 -0.53 3.53 -12.39
CA GLN A 111 0.78 3.12 -12.89
C GLN A 111 1.06 1.63 -12.61
N THR A 112 0.60 1.11 -11.47
CA THR A 112 0.75 -0.30 -11.12
C THR A 112 -0.07 -1.19 -12.05
N GLU A 113 -1.31 -0.81 -12.37
CA GLU A 113 -2.16 -1.53 -13.33
C GLU A 113 -1.53 -1.58 -14.72
N ASP A 114 -0.95 -0.47 -15.18
CA ASP A 114 -0.22 -0.40 -16.45
C ASP A 114 1.02 -1.32 -16.44
N ILE A 115 1.78 -1.34 -15.35
CA ILE A 115 2.93 -2.26 -15.19
C ILE A 115 2.47 -3.72 -15.25
N ILE A 116 1.36 -4.06 -14.58
CA ILE A 116 0.80 -5.43 -14.61
C ILE A 116 0.44 -5.80 -16.05
N ARG A 117 -0.24 -4.91 -16.79
CA ARG A 117 -0.59 -5.14 -18.19
C ARG A 117 0.64 -5.35 -19.07
N CYS A 118 1.66 -4.51 -18.91
CA CYS A 118 2.94 -4.63 -19.61
C CYS A 118 3.64 -5.96 -19.29
N ARG A 119 3.63 -6.40 -18.03
CA ARG A 119 4.23 -7.70 -17.65
C ARG A 119 3.51 -8.89 -18.26
N ILE A 120 2.18 -8.84 -18.37
CA ILE A 120 1.40 -9.89 -19.06
C ILE A 120 1.79 -9.94 -20.54
N GLN A 121 1.87 -8.78 -21.20
CA GLN A 121 2.30 -8.69 -22.60
C GLN A 121 3.73 -9.21 -22.77
N GLN A 122 4.67 -8.80 -21.91
CA GLN A 122 6.05 -9.26 -21.93
C GLN A 122 6.15 -10.79 -21.77
N ARG A 123 5.38 -11.37 -20.85
CA ARG A 123 5.32 -12.82 -20.66
C ARG A 123 4.78 -13.53 -21.90
N ASN A 124 3.72 -13.00 -22.52
CA ASN A 124 3.17 -13.54 -23.75
C ASN A 124 4.19 -13.49 -24.89
N ILE A 125 4.87 -12.34 -25.06
CA ILE A 125 5.93 -12.16 -26.05
C ILE A 125 7.06 -13.17 -25.81
N THR A 126 7.54 -13.30 -24.58
CA THR A 126 8.61 -14.25 -24.22
C THR A 126 8.20 -15.68 -24.56
N THR A 127 6.97 -16.08 -24.20
CA THR A 127 6.44 -17.41 -24.52
C THR A 127 6.40 -17.64 -26.03
N VAL A 128 5.95 -16.66 -26.82
CA VAL A 128 5.91 -16.75 -28.28
C VAL A 128 7.32 -16.87 -28.85
N VAL A 129 8.28 -16.07 -28.39
CA VAL A 129 9.68 -16.15 -28.81
C VAL A 129 10.25 -17.54 -28.55
N GLU A 130 10.06 -18.10 -27.35
CA GLU A 130 10.50 -19.45 -27.01
C GLU A 130 9.87 -20.51 -27.93
N LYS A 131 8.57 -20.42 -28.21
CA LYS A 131 7.90 -21.37 -29.12
C LYS A 131 8.41 -21.24 -30.56
N LEU A 132 8.63 -20.01 -31.05
CA LEU A 132 9.19 -19.78 -32.38
C LEU A 132 10.62 -20.31 -32.49
N GLN A 133 11.44 -20.12 -31.46
CA GLN A 133 12.81 -20.66 -31.41
C GLN A 133 12.84 -22.20 -31.47
N LEU A 134 11.86 -22.88 -30.89
CA LEU A 134 11.72 -24.34 -31.02
C LEU A 134 11.35 -24.76 -32.44
N CYS A 135 10.53 -23.97 -33.13
CA CYS A 135 10.05 -24.27 -34.48
C CYS A 135 11.06 -23.92 -35.58
N LEU A 136 11.90 -22.90 -35.37
CA LEU A 136 12.79 -22.36 -36.40
C LEU A 136 13.74 -23.43 -37.00
N PRO A 137 14.44 -24.27 -36.22
CA PRO A 137 15.33 -25.30 -36.79
C PRO A 137 14.59 -26.32 -37.67
N VAL A 138 13.32 -26.60 -37.36
CA VAL A 138 12.49 -27.53 -38.14
C VAL A 138 12.16 -26.92 -39.50
N LEU A 139 11.79 -25.64 -39.51
CA LEU A 139 11.51 -24.90 -40.76
C LEU A 139 12.77 -24.77 -41.63
N GLU A 140 13.92 -24.46 -41.02
CA GLU A 140 15.20 -24.37 -41.72
C GLU A 140 15.61 -25.72 -42.33
N MET A 141 15.51 -26.81 -41.56
CA MET A 141 15.84 -28.15 -42.04
C MET A 141 14.87 -28.64 -43.12
N TYR A 142 13.58 -28.30 -43.02
CA TYR A 142 12.60 -28.63 -44.05
C TYR A 142 12.82 -27.79 -45.33
N SER A 143 13.24 -26.52 -45.21
CA SER A 143 13.66 -25.70 -46.35
C SER A 143 14.88 -26.33 -47.05
N LYS A 144 15.89 -26.70 -46.27
CA LYS A 144 17.09 -27.39 -46.77
C LYS A 144 16.74 -28.70 -47.48
N LEU A 145 15.78 -29.47 -46.97
CA LEU A 145 15.28 -30.67 -47.64
C LEU A 145 14.72 -30.33 -49.03
N LYS A 146 13.86 -29.31 -49.13
CA LYS A 146 13.30 -28.88 -50.42
C LYS A 146 14.38 -28.43 -51.42
N GLU A 147 15.41 -27.73 -50.95
CA GLU A 147 16.55 -27.33 -51.78
C GLU A 147 17.39 -28.53 -52.25
N GLN A 148 17.60 -29.52 -51.38
CA GLN A 148 18.30 -30.75 -51.76
C GLN A 148 17.52 -31.55 -52.80
N MET A 149 16.19 -31.59 -52.67
CA MET A 149 15.29 -32.19 -53.65
C MET A 149 15.36 -31.50 -55.00
N SER A 150 15.30 -30.16 -55.04
CA SER A 150 15.37 -29.40 -56.30
C SER A 150 16.75 -29.51 -56.97
N ALA A 151 17.82 -29.61 -56.18
CA ALA A 151 19.19 -29.84 -56.66
C ALA A 151 19.49 -31.31 -57.04
N LYS A 152 18.50 -32.21 -57.02
CA LYS A 152 18.64 -33.66 -57.26
C LYS A 152 19.67 -34.36 -56.36
N ARG A 153 19.95 -33.81 -55.17
CA ARG A 153 20.87 -34.39 -54.19
C ARG A 153 20.14 -35.40 -53.29
N TYR A 154 19.60 -36.45 -53.91
CA TYR A 154 18.65 -37.38 -53.28
C TYR A 154 19.17 -38.07 -52.03
N TYR A 155 20.43 -38.52 -52.02
CA TYR A 155 21.04 -39.10 -50.82
C TYR A 155 21.11 -38.10 -49.66
N SER A 156 21.48 -36.85 -49.94
CA SER A 156 21.53 -35.80 -48.92
C SER A 156 20.13 -35.45 -48.41
N ALA A 157 19.14 -35.42 -49.31
CA ALA A 157 17.73 -35.22 -48.96
C ALA A 157 17.22 -36.30 -48.00
N LEU A 158 17.44 -37.58 -48.31
CA LEU A 158 17.04 -38.70 -47.44
C LEU A 158 17.65 -38.59 -46.04
N LYS A 159 18.94 -38.21 -45.93
CA LYS A 159 19.60 -38.01 -44.64
C LYS A 159 18.99 -36.84 -43.85
N THR A 160 18.64 -35.73 -44.52
CA THR A 160 17.95 -34.60 -43.89
C THR A 160 16.54 -35.00 -43.41
N MET A 161 15.80 -35.81 -44.18
CA MET A 161 14.49 -36.34 -43.79
C MET A 161 14.57 -37.19 -42.54
N GLU A 162 15.56 -38.09 -42.47
CA GLU A 162 15.79 -38.93 -41.29
C GLU A 162 16.09 -38.08 -40.04
N GLN A 163 16.89 -37.02 -40.19
CA GLN A 163 17.14 -36.07 -39.09
C GLN A 163 15.87 -35.33 -38.66
N LEU A 164 15.04 -34.89 -39.60
CA LEU A 164 13.75 -34.25 -39.32
C LEU A 164 12.83 -35.17 -38.50
N GLU A 165 12.69 -36.42 -38.90
CA GLU A 165 11.83 -37.40 -38.21
C GLU A 165 12.33 -37.79 -36.83
N ASN A 166 13.62 -38.07 -36.70
CA ASN A 166 14.15 -38.67 -35.47
C ASN A 166 14.56 -37.63 -34.42
N VAL A 167 14.93 -36.41 -34.83
CA VAL A 167 15.48 -35.40 -33.92
C VAL A 167 14.53 -34.22 -33.73
N PHE A 168 13.96 -33.69 -34.81
CA PHE A 168 13.24 -32.42 -34.77
C PHE A 168 11.75 -32.59 -34.47
N PHE A 169 11.04 -33.41 -35.26
CA PHE A 169 9.59 -33.56 -35.12
C PHE A 169 9.09 -34.04 -33.76
N PRO A 170 9.77 -34.94 -33.01
CA PRO A 170 9.32 -35.33 -31.67
C PRO A 170 9.17 -34.14 -30.71
N ARG A 171 9.89 -33.03 -30.96
CA ARG A 171 9.88 -31.82 -30.12
C ARG A 171 8.74 -30.85 -30.46
N VAL A 172 8.16 -30.96 -31.66
CA VAL A 172 7.23 -29.96 -32.23
C VAL A 172 5.98 -30.57 -32.89
N SER A 173 5.76 -31.88 -32.73
CA SER A 173 4.66 -32.64 -33.35
C SER A 173 3.26 -32.14 -33.00
N GLN A 174 3.11 -31.43 -31.88
CA GLN A 174 1.86 -30.79 -31.48
C GLN A 174 1.40 -29.67 -32.43
N TYR A 175 2.31 -29.07 -33.20
CA TYR A 175 1.97 -27.98 -34.10
C TYR A 175 1.42 -28.48 -35.43
N ARG A 176 0.32 -27.88 -35.89
CA ARG A 176 -0.36 -28.29 -37.14
C ARG A 176 0.55 -28.26 -38.36
N PHE A 177 1.43 -27.26 -38.47
CA PHE A 177 2.37 -27.18 -39.60
C PHE A 177 3.37 -28.35 -39.60
N CYS A 178 3.79 -28.83 -38.43
CA CYS A 178 4.67 -30.00 -38.33
C CYS A 178 3.95 -31.28 -38.74
N GLN A 179 2.70 -31.44 -38.35
CA GLN A 179 1.88 -32.60 -38.77
C GLN A 179 1.78 -32.69 -40.30
N LEU A 180 1.53 -31.56 -40.97
CA LEU A 180 1.51 -31.51 -42.44
C LEU A 180 2.85 -31.89 -43.07
N MET A 181 3.97 -31.49 -42.47
CA MET A 181 5.31 -31.87 -42.95
C MET A 181 5.56 -33.37 -42.77
N ILE A 182 5.18 -33.93 -41.61
CA ILE A 182 5.30 -35.36 -41.31
C ILE A 182 4.47 -36.18 -42.30
N GLU A 183 3.21 -35.80 -42.54
CA GLU A 183 2.31 -36.45 -43.49
C GLU A 183 2.84 -36.41 -44.94
N ASN A 184 3.67 -35.42 -45.28
CA ASN A 184 4.24 -35.26 -46.61
C ASN A 184 5.57 -36.03 -46.82
N LEU A 185 6.29 -36.38 -45.76
CA LEU A 185 7.58 -37.08 -45.90
C LEU A 185 7.49 -38.43 -46.62
N PRO A 186 6.49 -39.30 -46.37
CA PRO A 186 6.37 -40.56 -47.11
C PRO A 186 6.25 -40.35 -48.62
N LYS A 187 5.51 -39.32 -49.05
CA LYS A 187 5.37 -38.97 -50.47
C LYS A 187 6.71 -38.56 -51.08
N LEU A 188 7.44 -37.68 -50.39
CA LEU A 188 8.78 -37.26 -50.82
C LEU A 188 9.75 -38.45 -50.90
N ARG A 189 9.66 -39.45 -50.01
CA ARG A 189 10.47 -40.66 -50.11
C ARG A 189 10.15 -41.47 -51.37
N GLU A 190 8.86 -41.63 -51.68
CA GLU A 190 8.46 -42.36 -52.88
C GLU A 190 8.89 -41.60 -54.15
N ASP A 191 8.75 -40.27 -54.19
CA ASP A 191 9.22 -39.44 -55.30
C ASP A 191 10.74 -39.63 -55.54
N ILE A 192 11.55 -39.61 -54.47
CA ILE A 192 13.00 -39.85 -54.57
C ILE A 192 13.26 -41.24 -55.14
N LYS A 193 12.54 -42.26 -54.66
CA LYS A 193 12.70 -43.64 -55.10
C LYS A 193 12.34 -43.79 -56.58
N GLU A 194 11.21 -43.24 -57.02
CA GLU A 194 10.78 -43.31 -58.42
C GLU A 194 11.79 -42.64 -59.35
N ILE A 195 12.22 -41.40 -59.03
CA ILE A 195 13.19 -40.67 -59.85
C ILE A 195 14.54 -41.39 -59.88
N SER A 196 15.05 -41.81 -58.72
CA SER A 196 16.34 -42.51 -58.63
C SER A 196 16.32 -43.85 -59.38
N MET A 197 15.19 -44.57 -59.33
CA MET A 197 15.03 -45.82 -60.08
C MET A 197 14.91 -45.58 -61.59
N SER A 198 14.30 -44.48 -62.01
CA SER A 198 14.28 -44.08 -63.43
C SER A 198 15.69 -43.75 -63.91
N ASP A 199 16.41 -42.89 -63.19
CA ASP A 199 17.78 -42.49 -63.53
C ASP A 199 18.72 -43.71 -63.59
N LEU A 200 18.56 -44.68 -62.68
CA LEU A 200 19.31 -45.93 -62.70
C LEU A 200 18.98 -46.80 -63.93
N LYS A 201 17.70 -46.92 -64.30
CA LYS A 201 17.28 -47.66 -65.49
C LYS A 201 17.84 -47.02 -66.77
N ASP A 202 17.76 -45.70 -66.88
CA ASP A 202 18.30 -44.95 -68.01
C ASP A 202 19.83 -45.09 -68.10
N PHE A 203 20.51 -45.07 -66.96
CA PHE A 203 21.95 -45.33 -66.89
C PHE A 203 22.32 -46.74 -67.37
N LEU A 204 21.62 -47.78 -66.90
CA LEU A 204 21.87 -49.16 -67.31
C LEU A 204 21.59 -49.37 -68.81
N GLU A 205 20.53 -48.77 -69.34
CA GLU A 205 20.22 -48.82 -70.77
C GLU A 205 21.27 -48.08 -71.62
N SER A 206 21.79 -46.95 -71.11
CA SER A 206 22.91 -46.25 -71.73
C SER A 206 24.18 -47.10 -71.76
N ILE A 207 24.53 -47.76 -70.64
CA ILE A 207 25.65 -48.70 -70.59
C ILE A 207 25.46 -49.81 -71.62
N ARG A 208 24.29 -50.43 -71.67
CA ARG A 208 24.01 -51.53 -72.61
C ARG A 208 24.31 -51.11 -74.05
N LYS A 209 23.80 -49.94 -74.47
CA LYS A 209 24.03 -49.38 -75.82
C LYS A 209 25.49 -49.08 -76.14
N HIS A 210 26.29 -48.68 -75.16
CA HIS A 210 27.70 -48.35 -75.36
C HIS A 210 28.64 -49.54 -75.14
N SER A 211 28.20 -50.55 -74.38
CA SER A 211 28.99 -51.73 -74.04
C SER A 211 29.35 -52.57 -75.26
N ASP A 212 28.46 -52.70 -76.25
CA ASP A 212 28.73 -53.44 -77.49
C ASP A 212 29.89 -52.81 -78.29
N LYS A 213 29.92 -51.47 -78.40
CA LYS A 213 30.99 -50.73 -79.09
C LYS A 213 32.32 -50.80 -78.35
N ILE A 214 32.28 -50.71 -77.02
CA ILE A 214 33.49 -50.84 -76.19
C ILE A 214 34.03 -52.27 -76.28
N GLY A 215 33.15 -53.27 -76.23
CA GLY A 215 33.50 -54.69 -76.39
C GLY A 215 34.10 -55.00 -77.76
N GLU A 216 33.52 -54.48 -78.84
CA GLU A 216 34.07 -54.64 -80.20
C GLU A 216 35.47 -54.02 -80.33
N THR A 217 35.70 -52.88 -79.68
CA THR A 217 37.01 -52.21 -79.70
C THR A 217 38.04 -52.94 -78.83
N ALA A 218 37.62 -53.47 -77.68
CA ALA A 218 38.49 -54.25 -76.78
C ALA A 218 38.86 -55.63 -77.35
N MET A 219 38.02 -56.25 -78.19
CA MET A 219 38.33 -57.50 -78.88
C MET A 219 39.20 -57.33 -80.14
N LYS A 220 39.42 -56.09 -80.61
CA LYS A 220 40.31 -55.77 -81.74
C LYS A 220 41.75 -55.44 -81.31
N GLN A 221 42.03 -55.35 -80.00
CA GLN A 221 43.38 -55.31 -79.42
C GLN A 221 43.82 -56.71 -79.03
#